data_AF-A0A2N6ASJ1-F1
#
_entry.id   AF-A0A2N6ASJ1-F1
#
_cell.length_a   1.000
_cell.length_b   1.000
_cell.length_c   1.000
_cell.angle_alpha   90.00
_cell.angle_beta   90.00
_cell.angle_gamma   90.00
#
_symmetry.space_group_name_H-M   'P 1'
#
loop_
_entity.id
_entity.type
_entity.pdbx_description
1 polymer ?
#
loop_
_entity_poly.entity_id
_entity_poly.type
_entity_poly.pdbx_seq_one_letter_code
_entity_poly.pdbx_strand_id
1 'polypeptide(L)' 'MAAVTAAMVKEVRETSCAGMMDCKKALVEAEGNIEKAIELLRE' A
#
# COMPACT_ATOMS: atom_id res chain seq x y z
N MET A 1 6.81 -14.28 0.05
CA MET A 1 6.93 -12.82 -0.18
C MET A 1 5.79 -12.40 -1.08
N ALA A 2 4.79 -11.69 -0.56
CA ALA A 2 3.78 -11.09 -1.42
C ALA A 2 4.49 -10.20 -2.44
N ALA A 3 4.20 -10.40 -3.73
CA ALA A 3 4.83 -9.66 -4.81
C ALA A 3 4.21 -8.25 -4.86
N VAL A 4 4.60 -7.38 -3.93
CA VAL A 4 4.19 -5.97 -3.94
C VAL A 4 4.78 -5.32 -5.19
N THR A 5 3.93 -5.01 -6.16
CA THR A 5 4.34 -4.42 -7.43
C THR A 5 4.37 -2.89 -7.33
N ALA A 6 5.18 -2.25 -8.18
CA ALA A 6 5.20 -0.78 -8.27
C ALA A 6 3.82 -0.20 -8.67
N ALA A 7 3.01 -0.97 -9.41
CA ALA A 7 1.64 -0.59 -9.75
C ALA A 7 0.74 -0.53 -8.49
N MET A 8 0.79 -1.55 -7.63
CA MET A 8 0.05 -1.56 -6.37
C MET A 8 0.44 -0.40 -5.46
N VAL A 9 1.75 -0.12 -5.33
CA VAL A 9 2.23 1.02 -4.53
C VAL A 9 1.71 2.35 -5.07
N LYS A 10 1.62 2.48 -6.39
CA LYS A 10 1.08 3.67 -7.05
C LYS A 10 -0.41 3.83 -6.79
N GLU A 11 -1.18 2.75 -6.89
CA GLU A 11 -2.63 2.73 -6.68
C GLU A 11 -3.01 3.05 -5.23
N VAL A 12 -2.28 2.48 -4.26
CA VAL A 12 -2.42 2.84 -2.85
C VAL A 12 -2.06 4.31 -2.63
N ARG A 13 -0.98 4.81 -3.23
CA ARG A 13 -0.57 6.22 -3.11
C ARG A 13 -1.59 7.19 -3.69
N GLU A 14 -2.17 6.89 -4.84
CA GLU A 14 -3.18 7.74 -5.49
C GLU A 14 -4.46 7.81 -4.64
N THR A 15 -4.75 6.76 -3.84
CA THR A 15 -5.96 6.68 -3.01
C THR A 15 -5.76 7.14 -1.56
N SER A 16 -4.60 6.88 -0.97
CA SER A 16 -4.28 7.24 0.41
C SER A 16 -3.57 8.58 0.52
N CYS A 17 -2.99 9.10 -0.58
CA CYS A 17 -2.09 10.25 -0.60
C CYS A 17 -0.87 10.13 0.33
N ALA A 18 -0.56 8.91 0.81
CA ALA A 18 0.57 8.67 1.68
C ALA A 18 1.92 8.65 0.93
N GLY A 19 3.02 8.70 1.68
CA GLY A 19 4.36 8.59 1.13
C GLY A 19 4.59 7.26 0.41
N MET A 20 5.47 7.26 -0.61
CA MET A 20 5.79 6.05 -1.40
C MET A 20 6.31 4.89 -0.53
N MET A 21 7.06 5.21 0.53
CA MET A 21 7.56 4.23 1.49
C MET A 21 6.47 3.67 2.40
N ASP A 22 5.53 4.52 2.85
CA ASP A 22 4.42 4.09 3.70
C ASP A 22 3.47 3.19 2.93
N CYS A 23 3.16 3.55 1.67
CA CYS A 23 2.39 2.71 0.76
C CYS A 23 3.02 1.33 0.56
N LYS A 24 4.34 1.28 0.39
CA LYS A 24 5.06 0.02 0.24
C LYS A 24 5.05 -0.82 1.53
N LYS A 25 5.22 -0.19 2.70
CA LYS A 25 5.15 -0.89 4.00
C LYS A 25 3.76 -1.44 4.26
N ALA A 26 2.73 -0.62 4.08
CA ALA A 26 1.34 -1.02 4.25
C ALA A 26 0.96 -2.16 3.31
N LEU A 27 1.42 -2.14 2.05
CA LEU A 27 1.21 -3.26 1.13
C LEU A 27 1.97 -4.53 1.53
N VAL A 28 3.13 -4.40 2.17
CA VAL A 28 3.87 -5.57 2.70
C VAL A 28 3.15 -6.17 3.91
N GLU A 29 2.67 -5.35 4.84
CA GLU A 29 1.88 -5.77 6.01
C GLU A 29 0.50 -6.32 5.63
N ALA A 30 -0.10 -5.75 4.58
CA ALA A 30 -1.35 -6.21 4.00
C ALA A 30 -1.18 -7.40 3.03
N GLU A 31 0.03 -7.94 2.89
CA GLU A 31 0.34 -9.06 1.99
C GLU A 31 -0.09 -8.84 0.52
N GLY A 32 0.00 -7.60 0.04
CA GLY A 32 -0.41 -7.18 -1.29
C GLY A 32 -1.89 -6.83 -1.42
N ASN A 33 -2.65 -6.80 -0.32
CA ASN A 33 -4.02 -6.34 -0.32
C ASN A 33 -4.09 -4.81 -0.30
N ILE A 34 -4.60 -4.23 -1.40
CA ILE A 34 -4.69 -2.77 -1.61
C ILE A 34 -5.66 -2.12 -0.62
N GLU A 35 -6.84 -2.69 -0.42
CA GLU A 35 -7.86 -2.14 0.48
C GLU A 35 -7.34 -2.09 1.92
N LYS A 36 -6.78 -3.20 2.38
CA LYS A 36 -6.19 -3.30 3.72
C LYS A 36 -4.97 -2.39 3.88
N ALA A 37 -4.15 -2.23 2.83
CA ALA A 37 -3.04 -1.27 2.84
C ALA A 37 -3.53 0.18 2.93
N ILE A 38 -4.65 0.52 2.27
CA ILE A 38 -5.25 1.86 2.37
C ILE A 38 -5.83 2.09 3.76
N GLU A 39 -6.49 1.10 4.36
CA GLU A 39 -6.97 1.18 5.75
C GLU A 39 -5.82 1.39 6.73
N LEU A 40 -4.74 0.62 6.60
CA LEU A 40 -3.52 0.76 7.41
C LEU A 40 -2.85 2.15 7.30
N LEU A 41 -3.10 2.88 6.21
CA LEU A 41 -2.56 4.23 6.01
C LEU A 41 -3.52 5.34 6.44
N ARG A 42 -4.78 5.01 6.74
CA ARG A 42 -5.82 5.96 7.17
C ARG A 42 -6.02 5.99 8.69
N GLU A 43 -5.62 4.93 9.40
CA GLU A 43 -5.40 4.98 10.86
C GLU A 43 -4.22 5.87 11.23
#